data_AF-A0AAD4VG61-F1
#
_entry.id   AF-A0AAD4VG61-F1
#
_cell.length_a   1.000
_cell.length_b   1.000
_cell.length_c   1.000
_cell.angle_alpha   90.00
_cell.angle_beta   90.00
_cell.angle_gamma   90.00
#
_symmetry.space_group_name_H-M   'P 1'
#
loop_
_entity.id
_entity.type
_entity.pdbx_description
1 polymer ?
#
loop_
_entity_poly.entity_id
_entity_poly.type
_entity_poly.pdbx_seq_one_letter_code
_entity_poly.pdbx_strand_id
1 'polypeptide(L)'
;MVANSYITNHSFRQSEIVPLLETGFTRTFCSWWDKHLTHESKQQIIHAVKLNEDGLPIFNEQIGQGIEDRVNTLLYTIVDHFIGTPSNTTTRIHDQLRNS
;
A
#
# COMPACT_ATOMS: atom_id res chain seq x y z
N MET A 1 16.45 1.76 -17.79
CA MET A 1 17.08 3.04 -17.39
C MET A 1 16.06 4.19 -17.52
N VAL A 2 15.01 4.18 -16.69
CA VAL A 2 13.82 5.07 -16.83
C VAL A 2 13.98 6.41 -16.11
N ALA A 3 14.85 6.48 -15.09
CA ALA A 3 15.10 7.73 -14.37
C ALA A 3 15.74 8.82 -15.27
N ASN A 4 16.62 8.43 -16.19
CA ASN A 4 17.30 9.40 -17.06
C ASN A 4 16.36 10.10 -18.05
N SER A 5 15.29 9.46 -18.51
CA SER A 5 14.36 10.08 -19.48
C SER A 5 13.45 11.15 -18.87
N TYR A 6 13.13 11.04 -17.57
CA TYR A 6 12.40 12.08 -16.84
C TYR A 6 13.27 13.32 -16.57
N ILE A 7 14.57 13.10 -16.30
CA ILE A 7 15.55 14.17 -16.03
C ILE A 7 15.93 14.95 -17.31
N THR A 8 15.94 14.29 -18.48
CA THR A 8 16.36 14.95 -19.73
C THR A 8 15.24 15.64 -20.50
N ASN A 9 13.97 15.27 -20.32
CA ASN A 9 12.84 15.91 -21.03
C ASN A 9 12.20 17.08 -20.26
N HIS A 10 12.36 17.12 -18.94
CA HIS A 10 11.94 18.24 -18.12
C HIS A 10 13.15 18.67 -17.29
N SER A 11 13.54 19.93 -17.39
CA SER A 11 14.71 20.55 -16.75
C SER A 11 14.66 20.59 -15.21
N PHE A 12 14.18 19.54 -14.55
CA PHE A 12 14.10 19.43 -13.10
C PHE A 12 15.45 19.03 -12.53
N ARG A 13 15.91 19.79 -11.54
CA ARG A 13 17.05 19.40 -10.71
C ARG A 13 16.65 18.19 -9.88
N GLN A 14 17.60 17.31 -9.55
CA GLN A 14 17.34 16.17 -8.65
C GLN A 14 16.71 16.61 -7.31
N SER A 15 17.06 17.81 -6.83
CA SER A 15 16.48 18.46 -5.66
C SER A 15 14.98 18.78 -5.79
N GLU A 16 14.45 18.88 -7.01
CA GLU A 16 13.02 19.13 -7.31
C GLU A 16 12.25 17.84 -7.55
N ILE A 17 12.94 16.77 -7.95
CA ILE A 17 12.34 15.46 -8.21
C ILE A 17 11.89 14.78 -6.92
N VAL A 18 12.69 14.84 -5.85
CA VAL A 18 12.34 14.22 -4.56
C VAL A 18 11.03 14.80 -3.98
N PRO A 19 10.86 16.12 -3.85
CA PRO A 19 9.59 16.70 -3.40
C PRO A 19 8.41 16.41 -4.32
N LEU A 20 8.64 16.33 -5.64
CA LEU A 20 7.60 16.00 -6.61
C LEU A 20 7.13 14.55 -6.46
N LEU A 21 8.06 13.62 -6.27
CA LEU A 21 7.74 12.21 -5.99
C LEU A 21 7.04 12.04 -4.64
N GLU A 22 7.51 12.72 -3.60
CA GLU A 22 6.87 12.72 -2.28
C GLU A 22 5.42 13.24 -2.36
N THR A 23 5.23 14.38 -3.03
CA THR A 23 3.90 14.99 -3.24
C THR A 23 3.01 14.08 -4.09
N GLY A 24 3.56 13.51 -5.15
CA GLY A 24 2.85 12.59 -6.03
C GLY A 24 2.40 11.32 -5.31
N PHE A 25 3.30 10.72 -4.52
CA PHE A 25 2.99 9.54 -3.70
C PHE A 25 1.91 9.86 -2.68
N THR A 26 2.07 10.96 -1.93
CA THR A 26 1.11 11.40 -0.91
C THR A 26 -0.27 11.65 -1.51
N ARG A 27 -0.35 12.38 -2.64
CA ARG A 27 -1.62 12.61 -3.35
C ARG A 27 -2.27 11.33 -3.85
N THR A 28 -1.47 10.42 -4.39
CA THR A 28 -1.96 9.14 -4.90
C THR A 28 -2.53 8.30 -3.76
N PHE A 29 -1.78 8.22 -2.65
CA PHE A 29 -2.21 7.52 -1.45
C PHE A 29 -3.50 8.10 -0.86
N CYS A 30 -3.59 9.42 -0.68
CA CYS A 30 -4.81 10.07 -0.20
C CYS A 30 -5.98 9.86 -1.16
N SER A 31 -5.78 9.99 -2.47
CA SER A 31 -6.86 9.77 -3.46
C SER A 31 -7.35 8.32 -3.45
N TRP A 32 -6.45 7.35 -3.30
CA TRP A 32 -6.81 5.94 -3.12
C TRP A 32 -7.65 5.75 -1.86
N TRP A 33 -7.14 6.22 -0.72
CA TRP A 33 -7.84 6.15 0.56
C TRP A 33 -9.23 6.76 0.45
N ASP A 34 -9.35 7.99 -0.07
CA ASP A 34 -10.62 8.71 -0.07
C ASP A 34 -11.64 8.17 -1.07
N LYS A 35 -11.21 7.83 -2.29
CA LYS A 35 -12.11 7.53 -3.41
C LYS A 35 -12.31 6.05 -3.69
N HIS A 36 -11.34 5.20 -3.36
CA HIS A 36 -11.38 3.78 -3.72
C HIS A 36 -11.77 2.87 -2.56
N LEU A 37 -11.48 3.25 -1.31
CA LEU A 37 -11.96 2.49 -0.16
C LEU A 37 -13.38 2.91 0.21
N THR A 38 -14.27 1.92 0.33
CA THR A 38 -15.61 2.13 0.89
C THR A 38 -15.53 2.52 2.36
N HIS A 39 -16.61 3.12 2.89
CA HIS A 39 -16.67 3.44 4.31
C HIS A 39 -16.48 2.20 5.19
N GLU A 40 -17.11 1.08 4.83
CA GLU A 40 -16.98 -0.19 5.55
C GLU A 40 -15.54 -0.70 5.56
N SER A 41 -14.85 -0.70 4.40
CA SER A 41 -13.44 -1.13 4.32
C SER A 41 -12.53 -0.23 5.18
N LYS A 42 -12.79 1.09 5.22
CA LYS A 42 -12.06 2.00 6.11
C LYS A 42 -12.30 1.65 7.58
N GLN A 43 -13.54 1.35 7.97
CA GLN A 43 -13.87 0.93 9.33
C GLN A 43 -13.20 -0.40 9.69
N GLN A 44 -13.18 -1.37 8.78
CA GLN A 44 -12.48 -2.64 8.97
C GLN A 44 -10.99 -2.44 9.23
N ILE A 45 -10.33 -1.54 8.49
CA ILE A 45 -8.91 -1.22 8.70
C ILE A 45 -8.71 -0.50 10.05
N ILE A 46 -9.54 0.50 10.36
CA ILE A 46 -9.42 1.32 11.58
C ILE A 46 -9.63 0.47 12.84
N HIS A 47 -10.55 -0.50 12.78
CA HIS A 47 -10.92 -1.39 13.88
C HIS A 47 -10.30 -2.78 13.77
N ALA A 48 -9.28 -2.97 12.91
CA ALA A 48 -8.70 -4.28 12.71
C ALA A 48 -8.04 -4.80 13.99
N VAL A 49 -8.29 -6.06 14.27
CA VAL A 49 -7.71 -6.80 15.39
C VAL A 49 -7.01 -8.04 14.85
N LYS A 50 -6.01 -8.50 15.60
CA LYS A 50 -5.24 -9.69 15.24
C LYS A 50 -6.15 -10.92 15.30
N LEU A 51 -6.13 -11.72 14.25
CA LEU A 51 -6.87 -12.96 14.16
C LEU A 51 -5.94 -14.17 14.39
N ASN A 52 -6.48 -15.26 14.94
CA ASN A 52 -5.81 -16.55 15.00
C ASN A 52 -6.00 -17.31 13.66
N GLU A 53 -5.47 -18.54 13.59
CA GLU A 53 -5.57 -19.38 12.39
C GLU A 53 -7.01 -19.77 12.03
N ASP A 54 -7.92 -19.74 13.01
CA ASP A 54 -9.35 -20.01 12.83
C ASP A 54 -10.15 -18.74 12.45
N GLY A 55 -9.49 -17.59 12.29
CA GLY A 55 -10.13 -16.32 11.98
C GLY A 55 -10.81 -15.64 13.17
N LEU A 56 -10.53 -16.08 14.40
CA LEU A 56 -11.08 -15.51 15.63
C LEU A 56 -10.15 -14.42 16.20
N PRO A 57 -10.71 -13.31 16.74
CA PRO A 57 -9.92 -12.29 17.41
C PRO A 57 -9.08 -12.83 18.57
N ILE A 58 -7.79 -12.49 18.58
CA ILE A 58 -6.90 -12.78 19.70
C ILE A 58 -7.07 -11.68 20.74
N PHE A 59 -7.57 -12.05 21.92
CA PHE A 59 -7.78 -11.13 23.02
C PHE A 59 -6.53 -11.00 23.89
N ASN A 60 -6.27 -9.78 24.35
CA ASN A 60 -5.37 -9.53 25.45
C ASN A 60 -6.16 -9.66 26.76
N GLU A 61 -5.88 -10.72 27.53
CA GLU A 61 -6.55 -11.02 28.81
C GLU A 61 -6.43 -9.89 29.84
N GLN A 62 -5.40 -9.05 29.74
CA GLN A 62 -5.18 -7.94 30.68
C GLN A 62 -6.11 -6.74 30.43
N ILE A 63 -6.55 -6.56 29.18
CA ILE A 63 -7.31 -5.38 28.73
C ILE A 63 -8.74 -5.76 28.33
N GLY A 64 -9.01 -7.07 28.16
CA GLY A 64 -10.32 -7.59 27.75
C GLY A 64 -10.72 -7.21 26.32
N GLN A 65 -9.74 -6.83 25.48
CA GLN A 65 -9.95 -6.35 24.12
C GLN A 65 -9.05 -7.11 23.14
N GLY A 66 -9.49 -7.17 21.87
CA GLY A 66 -8.70 -7.73 20.78
C GLY A 66 -7.40 -6.95 20.61
N ILE A 67 -6.29 -7.65 20.34
CA ILE A 67 -5.02 -7.00 20.05
C ILE A 67 -5.17 -6.20 18.76
N GLU A 68 -4.86 -4.90 18.79
CA GLU A 68 -4.96 -4.05 17.61
C GLU A 68 -4.02 -4.53 16.49
N ASP A 69 -4.53 -4.59 15.25
CA ASP A 69 -3.75 -4.95 14.05
C ASP A 69 -4.00 -3.99 12.87
N ARG A 70 -4.51 -2.78 13.17
CA ARG A 70 -4.85 -1.73 12.19
C ARG A 70 -3.68 -1.35 11.29
N VAL A 71 -2.45 -1.28 11.82
CA VAL A 71 -1.26 -0.90 11.04
C VAL A 71 -0.89 -1.99 10.04
N ASN A 72 -0.88 -3.26 10.49
CA ASN A 72 -0.56 -4.39 9.64
C ASN A 72 -1.62 -4.60 8.55
N THR A 73 -2.89 -4.46 8.92
CA THR A 73 -4.02 -4.51 7.99
C THR A 73 -3.94 -3.40 6.95
N LEU A 74 -3.61 -2.17 7.36
CA LEU A 74 -3.38 -1.06 6.43
C LEU A 74 -2.23 -1.36 5.47
N LEU A 75 -1.08 -1.81 5.98
CA LEU A 75 0.09 -2.15 5.15
C LEU A 75 -0.23 -3.24 4.14
N TYR A 76 -0.91 -4.31 4.56
CA TYR A 76 -1.35 -5.37 3.67
C TYR A 76 -2.26 -4.84 2.57
N THR A 77 -3.26 -4.03 2.93
CA THR A 77 -4.20 -3.44 1.97
C THR A 77 -3.51 -2.53 0.95
N ILE A 78 -2.50 -1.76 1.38
CA ILE A 78 -1.67 -0.92 0.50
C ILE A 78 -0.88 -1.80 -0.49
N VAL A 79 -0.19 -2.83 0.03
CA VAL A 79 0.61 -3.74 -0.78
C VAL A 79 -0.27 -4.45 -1.81
N ASP A 80 -1.41 -4.99 -1.38
CA ASP A 80 -2.37 -5.66 -2.24
C ASP A 80 -2.90 -4.72 -3.34
N HIS A 81 -3.24 -3.47 -3.01
CA HIS A 81 -3.77 -2.53 -4.00
C HIS A 81 -2.72 -2.06 -5.03
N PHE A 82 -1.55 -1.61 -4.58
CA PHE A 82 -0.57 -0.97 -5.45
C PHE A 82 0.36 -1.96 -6.15
N ILE A 83 0.68 -3.07 -5.48
CA ILE A 83 1.60 -4.08 -5.98
C ILE A 83 0.80 -5.25 -6.57
N GLY A 84 -0.33 -5.59 -5.97
CA GLY A 84 -1.09 -6.81 -6.27
C GLY A 84 -0.69 -7.95 -5.33
N THR A 85 -1.54 -8.98 -5.22
CA THR A 85 -1.19 -10.21 -4.49
C THR A 85 0.13 -10.80 -5.00
N PRO A 86 0.98 -11.37 -4.12
CA PRO A 86 2.28 -11.94 -4.50
C PRO A 86 2.22 -13.02 -5.59
N SER A 87 1.07 -13.68 -5.76
CA SER A 87 0.80 -14.62 -6.85
C SER A 87 0.72 -13.93 -8.23
N ASN A 88 0.23 -12.70 -8.28
CA ASN A 88 0.09 -11.91 -9.51
C ASN A 88 1.35 -11.09 -9.84
N THR A 89 2.18 -10.76 -8.85
CA THR A 89 3.38 -9.95 -9.04
C THR A 89 4.51 -10.72 -9.73
N THR A 90 4.68 -12.00 -9.40
CA THR A 90 5.67 -12.87 -10.04
C THR A 90 5.39 -13.01 -11.54
N THR A 91 4.13 -13.20 -11.93
CA THR A 91 3.72 -13.28 -13.34
C THR A 91 3.93 -11.95 -14.06
N ARG A 92 3.58 -10.82 -13.44
CA ARG A 92 3.76 -9.48 -14.04
C ARG A 92 5.22 -9.10 -14.25
N ILE A 93 6.10 -9.38 -13.27
CA ILE A 93 7.54 -9.13 -13.41
C ILE A 93 8.12 -10.02 -14.53
N HIS A 94 7.72 -11.30 -14.55
CA HIS A 94 8.17 -12.24 -15.57
C HIS A 94 7.73 -11.81 -16.99
N ASP A 95 6.50 -11.33 -17.16
CA ASP A 95 6.00 -10.83 -18.44
C ASP A 95 6.66 -9.50 -18.88
N GLN A 96 7.01 -8.63 -17.93
CA GLN A 96 7.77 -7.41 -18.24
C GLN A 96 9.21 -7.71 -18.65
N LEU A 97 9.85 -8.73 -18.05
CA LEU A 97 11.20 -9.15 -18.41
C LEU A 97 11.25 -9.94 -19.74
N ARG A 98 10.17 -10.65 -20.10
CA ARG A 98 10.11 -11.40 -21.37
C ARG A 98 9.91 -10.53 -22.60
N ASN A 99 9.36 -9.32 -22.42
CA ASN A 99 9.06 -8.38 -23.50
C ASN A 99 10.07 -7.22 -23.59
N SER A 100 11.24 -7.34 -22.96
CA SER A 100 12.32 -6.34 -22.95
C SER A 100 13.61 -6.87 -23.55
#